data_AF-A0A4W3GIX1-F1
#
_entry.id   AF-A0A4W3GIX1-F1
#
_cell.length_a   1.000
_cell.length_b   1.000
_cell.length_c   1.000
_cell.angle_alpha   90.00
_cell.angle_beta   90.00
_cell.angle_gamma   90.00
#
_symmetry.space_group_name_H-M   'P 1'
#
loop_
_entity.id
_entity.type
_entity.pdbx_description
1 polymer ?
#
loop_
_entity_poly.entity_id
_entity_poly.type
_entity_poly.pdbx_seq_one_letter_code
_entity_poly.pdbx_strand_id
1 'polypeptide(L)' 'MHPSLAGKITGMLLEIDNSELLHMLESPDSLHSKVDEAVAVLQAHQAKESVQKKASPVV' A
#
# COMPACT_ATOMS: atom_id res chain seq x y z
N MET A 1 -12.96 -0.09 2.71
CA MET A 1 -12.09 -0.38 1.54
C MET A 1 -11.66 0.94 0.90
N HIS A 2 -10.38 1.26 0.94
CA HIS A 2 -9.76 2.60 0.80
C HIS A 2 -9.84 3.19 -0.61
N PRO A 3 -10.85 4.03 -0.96
CA PRO A 3 -11.05 4.47 -2.35
C PRO A 3 -9.93 5.38 -2.85
N SER A 4 -9.42 6.25 -1.98
CA SER A 4 -8.33 7.17 -2.27
C SER A 4 -6.96 6.49 -2.43
N LEU A 5 -6.81 5.27 -1.91
CA LEU A 5 -5.55 4.51 -1.96
C LEU A 5 -5.61 3.34 -2.93
N ALA A 6 -6.77 3.03 -3.52
CA ALA A 6 -7.00 1.86 -4.35
C ALA A 6 -5.93 1.68 -5.44
N GLY A 7 -5.65 2.74 -6.22
CA GLY A 7 -4.63 2.67 -7.27
C GLY A 7 -3.22 2.35 -6.76
N LYS A 8 -2.83 2.89 -5.59
CA LYS A 8 -1.51 2.63 -4.99
C LYS A 8 -1.45 1.22 -4.40
N ILE A 9 -2.50 0.79 -3.71
CA ILE A 9 -2.60 -0.56 -3.15
C ILE A 9 -2.52 -1.59 -4.28
N THR A 10 -3.34 -1.43 -5.34
CA THR A 10 -3.30 -2.33 -6.50
C THR A 10 -1.92 -2.31 -7.17
N GLY A 11 -1.30 -1.14 -7.33
CA GLY A 11 0.07 -1.04 -7.86
C GLY A 11 1.08 -1.85 -7.04
N MET A 12 1.03 -1.74 -5.70
CA MET A 12 1.91 -2.50 -4.81
C MET A 12 1.63 -4.01 -4.85
N LEU A 13 0.36 -4.42 -4.93
CA LEU A 13 0.00 -5.83 -5.05
C LEU A 13 0.47 -6.42 -6.39
N LEU A 14 0.45 -5.66 -7.47
CA LEU A 14 0.92 -6.11 -8.80
C LEU A 14 2.44 -6.32 -8.88
N GLU A 15 3.20 -5.96 -7.84
CA GLU A 15 4.63 -6.30 -7.73
C GLU A 15 4.85 -7.73 -7.18
N ILE A 16 3.79 -8.41 -6.72
CA ILE A 16 3.82 -9.79 -6.25
C ILE A 16 3.88 -10.75 -7.45
N ASP A 17 4.53 -11.90 -7.27
CA ASP A 17 4.59 -12.94 -8.29
C ASP A 17 3.19 -13.43 -8.70
N ASN A 18 3.00 -13.66 -10.00
CA ASN A 18 1.70 -14.05 -10.58
C ASN A 18 1.08 -15.29 -9.91
N SER A 19 1.88 -16.28 -9.50
CA SER A 19 1.37 -17.47 -8.82
C SER A 19 0.80 -17.17 -7.43
N GLU A 20 1.41 -16.22 -6.71
CA GLU A 20 0.93 -15.79 -5.40
C GLU A 20 -0.32 -14.91 -5.56
N LEU A 21 -0.36 -14.05 -6.57
CA LEU A 21 -1.56 -13.28 -6.91
C LEU A 21 -2.76 -14.16 -7.25
N LEU A 22 -2.58 -15.23 -8.02
CA LEU A 22 -3.64 -16.18 -8.32
C LEU A 22 -4.18 -16.84 -7.04
N HIS A 23 -3.29 -17.30 -6.15
CA HIS A 23 -3.69 -17.86 -4.87
C HIS A 23 -4.44 -16.85 -3.99
N MET A 24 -4.02 -15.58 -3.99
CA MET A 24 -4.72 -14.51 -3.27
C MET A 24 -6.12 -14.23 -3.83
N LEU A 25 -6.32 -14.34 -5.14
CA LEU A 25 -7.65 -14.17 -5.75
C LEU A 25 -8.62 -15.31 -5.39
N GLU A 26 -8.09 -16.49 -5.11
CA GLU A 26 -8.86 -17.66 -4.65
C GLU A 26 -9.16 -17.61 -3.15
N SER A 27 -8.40 -16.83 -2.38
CA SER A 27 -8.51 -16.69 -0.93
C SER A 27 -8.78 -15.24 -0.50
N PRO A 28 -10.05 -14.87 -0.25
CA PRO A 28 -10.43 -13.51 0.18
C PRO A 28 -9.67 -13.03 1.42
N ASP A 29 -9.40 -13.93 2.37
CA ASP A 29 -8.66 -13.60 3.60
C ASP A 29 -7.19 -13.26 3.31
N SER A 30 -6.54 -14.00 2.40
CA SER A 30 -5.17 -13.73 1.98
C SER A 30 -5.06 -12.38 1.26
N LEU A 31 -6.03 -12.07 0.39
CA LEU A 31 -6.09 -10.78 -0.29
C LEU A 31 -6.30 -9.64 0.72
N HIS A 32 -7.21 -9.80 1.69
CA HIS A 32 -7.47 -8.78 2.70
C HIS A 32 -6.24 -8.50 3.56
N SER A 33 -5.56 -9.56 4.02
CA SER A 33 -4.31 -9.42 4.80
C SER A 33 -3.25 -8.62 4.03
N LYS A 34 -3.09 -8.90 2.74
CA LYS A 34 -2.10 -8.18 1.93
C LYS A 34 -2.50 -6.73 1.65
N VAL A 35 -3.80 -6.46 1.51
CA VAL A 35 -4.32 -5.09 1.42
C VAL A 35 -4.04 -4.32 2.71
N ASP A 36 -4.23 -4.93 3.89
CA ASP A 36 -3.97 -4.29 5.18
C ASP A 36 -2.48 -3.96 5.36
N GLU A 37 -1.59 -4.88 4.96
CA GLU A 37 -0.15 -4.64 4.91
C GLU A 37 0.19 -3.44 4.01
N ALA A 38 -0.36 -3.41 2.79
CA ALA A 38 -0.14 -2.31 1.84
C ALA A 38 -0.65 -0.97 2.39
N VAL A 39 -1.82 -0.96 3.05
CA VAL A 39 -2.37 0.24 3.70
C VAL A 39 -1.42 0.75 4.79
N ALA A 40 -0.93 -0.14 5.66
CA ALA A 40 -0.01 0.23 6.74
C ALA A 40 1.29 0.85 6.19
N VAL A 41 1.86 0.25 5.13
CA VAL A 41 3.06 0.78 4.46
C VAL A 41 2.79 2.15 3.84
N LEU A 42 1.68 2.31 3.12
CA LEU A 42 1.31 3.59 2.50
C LEU A 42 1.06 4.70 3.53
N GLN A 43 0.45 4.37 4.67
CA GLN A 43 0.26 5.33 5.76
C GLN A 43 1.58 5.73 6.40
N ALA A 44 2.47 4.77 6.65
CA ALA A 44 3.80 5.04 7.19
C ALA A 44 4.64 5.90 6.22
N HIS A 45 4.55 5.66 4.92
CA HIS A 45 5.22 6.47 3.90
C HIS A 45 4.69 7.91 3.89
N GLN A 46 3.37 8.09 3.85
CA GLN A 46 2.74 9.42 3.88
C GLN A 46 3.10 10.21 5.14
N ALA A 47 3.13 9.54 6.30
CA ALA A 47 3.55 10.15 7.55
C ALA A 47 5.00 10.65 7.45
N LYS A 48 5.92 9.82 6.92
CA LYS A 48 7.33 10.21 6.70
C LYS A 48 7.49 11.37 5.72
N GLU A 49 6.77 11.35 4.60
CA GLU A 49 6.81 12.44 3.61
C GLU A 49 6.31 13.76 4.19
N SER A 50 5.27 13.72 5.02
CA SER A 50 4.73 14.92 5.68
C SER A 50 5.71 15.55 6.67
N VAL A 51 6.57 14.74 7.31
CA VAL A 51 7.61 15.20 8.24
C VAL A 51 8.80 15.79 7.48
N GLN A 52 9.25 15.14 6.40
CA GLN A 52 10.35 15.66 5.58
C GLN A 52 10.00 16.99 4.90
N LYS A 53 8.77 17.15 4.42
CA LYS A 53 8.34 18.41 3.78
C LYS A 53 8.23 19.59 4.74
N LYS A 54 8.08 19.33 6.04
CA LYS A 54 8.09 20.36 7.10
C LYS A 54 9.49 20.70 7.62
N ALA A 55 10.48 19.83 7.37
CA ALA A 55 11.86 20.00 7.83
C ALA A 55 12.76 20.80 6.86
N SER A 56 12.22 21.22 5.71
CA SER A 56 12.88 22.18 4.81
C SER A 56 12.27 23.58 5.02
N PRO A 57 12.73 24.37 6.01
CA PRO A 57 12.46 25.80 5.98
C PRO A 57 13.20 26.38 4.77
N VAL A 58 12.44 27.12 3.98
CA VAL A 58 12.91 27.97 2.89
C VAL A 58 14.15 28.76 3.36
N VAL A 59 15.28 28.56 2.67
CA VAL A 59 16.41 29.49 2.64
C VAL A 59 16.26 30.38 1.41
#